data_AF-A0A2V7CG02-F1
#
_entry.id   AF-A0A2V7CG02-F1
#
_cell.length_a   1.000
_cell.length_b   1.000
_cell.length_c   1.000
_cell.angle_alpha   90.00
_cell.angle_beta   90.00
_cell.angle_gamma   90.00
#
_symmetry.space_group_name_H-M   'P 1'
#
loop_
_entity.id
_entity.type
_entity.pdbx_description
1 polymer ?
#
loop_
_entity_poly.entity_id
_entity_poly.type
_entity_poly.pdbx_seq_one_letter_code
_entity_poly.pdbx_strand_id
1 'polypeptide(L)'
;MPADTRGPSGLDALQTLLATARGLLTDLTTDPLLERILGAFRMLPESDREPILRVLEKDAAWRRVVEETSAATGITVCPNPHASLYVHVLDQVTGELLAPGPLQRDGDVIRFGIETFVRLLPLLFQEGVHAQWTAAAREIVRASDAEIRGFAVRLAREVLALVDEAVAEGAGAADDGHAATASGLEQRHRSKG
;
A
#
# COMPACT_ATOMS: atom_id res chain seq x y z
N MET A 1 10.38 45.87 -55.82
CA MET A 1 10.73 44.88 -54.78
C MET A 1 9.44 44.24 -54.29
N PRO A 2 8.98 43.09 -54.84
CA PRO A 2 7.86 42.38 -54.25
C PRO A 2 8.38 41.43 -53.16
N ALA A 3 7.72 41.45 -52.01
CA ALA A 3 7.98 40.57 -50.89
C ALA A 3 7.49 39.15 -51.23
N ASP A 4 8.40 38.18 -51.18
CA ASP A 4 8.11 36.76 -51.36
C ASP A 4 7.49 36.24 -50.05
N THR A 5 6.19 36.47 -49.85
CA THR A 5 5.44 35.81 -48.76
C THR A 5 5.09 34.39 -49.17
N ARG A 6 6.09 33.52 -49.20
CA ARG A 6 5.84 32.08 -49.14
C ARG A 6 5.50 31.74 -47.69
N GLY A 7 4.21 31.52 -47.41
CA GLY A 7 3.80 30.86 -46.17
C GLY A 7 4.53 29.52 -46.00
N PRO A 8 4.62 29.00 -44.77
CA PRO A 8 5.36 27.77 -44.49
C PRO A 8 4.93 26.69 -45.48
N SER A 9 5.90 26.10 -46.18
CA SER A 9 5.62 25.07 -47.17
C SER A 9 4.94 23.89 -46.48
N GLY A 10 4.13 23.10 -47.19
CA GLY A 10 3.51 21.90 -46.62
C GLY A 10 4.55 20.93 -46.01
N LEU A 11 5.80 21.01 -46.49
CA LEU A 11 6.94 20.29 -45.94
C LEU A 11 7.39 20.85 -44.58
N ASP A 12 7.45 22.17 -44.40
CA ASP A 12 7.78 22.82 -43.12
C ASP A 12 6.72 22.53 -42.06
N ALA A 13 5.44 22.53 -42.45
CA ALA A 13 4.33 22.16 -41.58
C ALA A 13 4.41 20.68 -41.14
N LEU A 14 4.70 19.77 -42.09
CA LEU A 14 4.90 18.36 -41.79
C LEU A 14 6.12 18.13 -40.89
N GLN A 15 7.22 18.84 -41.15
CA GLN A 15 8.46 18.73 -40.38
C GLN A 15 8.27 19.24 -38.95
N THR A 16 7.51 20.33 -38.78
CA THR A 16 7.10 20.84 -37.46
C THR A 16 6.24 19.81 -36.74
N LEU A 17 5.22 19.24 -37.40
CA LEU A 17 4.34 18.25 -36.79
C LEU A 17 5.08 16.99 -36.37
N LEU A 18 6.00 16.48 -37.19
CA LEU A 18 6.83 15.32 -36.85
C LEU A 18 7.80 15.64 -35.70
N ALA A 19 8.37 16.84 -35.66
CA ALA A 19 9.21 17.27 -34.57
C ALA A 19 8.43 17.36 -33.25
N THR A 20 7.22 17.93 -33.28
CA THR A 20 6.32 18.01 -32.11
C THR A 20 5.87 16.62 -31.66
N ALA A 21 5.44 15.75 -32.58
CA ALA A 21 5.04 14.39 -32.27
C ALA A 21 6.18 13.59 -31.63
N ARG A 22 7.40 13.72 -32.15
CA ARG A 22 8.60 13.11 -31.57
C ARG A 22 8.90 13.67 -30.17
N GLY A 23 8.75 14.97 -29.98
CA GLY A 23 8.89 15.61 -28.66
C GLY A 23 7.92 15.01 -27.64
N LEU A 24 6.62 14.97 -27.97
CA LEU A 24 5.59 14.37 -27.12
C LEU A 24 5.87 12.90 -26.81
N LEU A 25 6.29 12.12 -27.80
CA LEU A 25 6.65 10.72 -27.60
C LEU A 25 7.85 10.56 -26.68
N THR A 26 8.83 11.45 -26.79
CA THR A 26 10.01 11.47 -25.91
C THR A 26 9.56 11.79 -24.49
N ASP A 27 8.76 12.83 -24.30
CA ASP A 27 8.28 13.22 -22.98
C ASP A 27 7.48 12.10 -22.31
N LEU A 28 6.60 11.42 -23.05
CA LEU A 28 5.85 10.26 -22.57
C LEU A 28 6.74 9.05 -22.26
N THR A 29 7.71 8.73 -23.11
CA THR A 29 8.58 7.56 -22.93
C THR A 29 9.65 7.75 -21.87
N THR A 30 9.98 9.01 -21.54
CA THR A 30 10.97 9.32 -20.51
C THR A 30 10.33 9.59 -19.14
N ASP A 31 8.99 9.61 -19.03
CA ASP A 31 8.29 9.80 -17.76
C ASP A 31 8.29 8.48 -16.93
N PRO A 32 9.08 8.39 -15.84
CA PRO A 32 9.13 7.18 -15.02
C PRO A 32 7.82 6.92 -14.26
N LEU A 33 6.99 7.95 -14.05
CA LEU A 33 5.69 7.80 -13.38
C LEU A 33 4.67 7.16 -14.32
N LEU A 34 4.71 7.47 -15.61
CA LEU A 34 3.84 6.83 -16.59
C LEU A 34 4.11 5.33 -16.67
N GLU A 35 5.38 4.93 -16.74
CA GLU A 35 5.77 3.52 -16.72
C GLU A 35 5.27 2.81 -15.45
N ARG A 36 5.45 3.45 -14.29
CA ARG A 36 5.02 2.91 -13.00
C ARG A 36 3.50 2.80 -12.89
N ILE A 37 2.74 3.77 -13.41
CA ILE A 37 1.26 3.74 -13.44
C ILE A 37 0.78 2.61 -14.35
N LEU A 38 1.35 2.48 -15.55
CA LEU A 38 1.00 1.41 -16.48
C LEU A 38 1.34 0.03 -15.89
N GLY A 39 2.48 -0.09 -15.21
CA GLY A 39 2.85 -1.29 -14.47
C GLY A 39 1.81 -1.64 -13.40
N ALA A 40 1.46 -0.69 -12.53
CA ALA A 40 0.44 -0.89 -11.50
C ALA A 40 -0.94 -1.23 -12.07
N PHE A 41 -1.35 -0.58 -13.16
CA PHE A 41 -2.64 -0.83 -13.81
C PHE A 41 -2.73 -2.23 -14.41
N ARG A 42 -1.62 -2.77 -14.94
CA ARG A 42 -1.56 -4.13 -15.50
C ARG A 42 -1.68 -5.23 -14.43
N MET A 43 -1.27 -4.94 -13.20
CA MET A 43 -1.40 -5.86 -12.06
C MET A 43 -2.86 -6.03 -11.59
N LEU A 44 -3.76 -5.11 -11.98
CA LEU A 44 -5.18 -5.22 -11.67
C LEU A 44 -5.87 -6.30 -12.52
N PRO A 45 -6.84 -7.03 -11.95
CA PRO A 45 -7.73 -7.90 -12.72
C PRO A 45 -8.43 -7.13 -13.84
N GLU A 46 -8.64 -7.77 -14.99
CA GLU A 46 -9.22 -7.10 -16.17
C GLU A 46 -10.61 -6.52 -15.92
N SER A 47 -11.43 -7.23 -15.12
CA SER A 47 -12.76 -6.79 -14.69
C SER A 47 -12.73 -5.46 -13.92
N ASP A 48 -11.63 -5.19 -13.22
CA ASP A 48 -11.55 -4.12 -12.22
C ASP A 48 -10.86 -2.87 -12.79
N ARG A 49 -10.16 -3.01 -13.92
CA ARG A 49 -9.43 -1.93 -14.60
C ARG A 49 -10.31 -0.73 -14.94
N GLU A 50 -11.42 -0.97 -15.63
CA GLU A 50 -12.35 0.08 -16.05
C GLU A 50 -13.02 0.79 -14.85
N PRO A 51 -13.56 0.08 -13.84
CA PRO A 51 -14.05 0.71 -12.61
C PRO A 51 -13.01 1.58 -11.90
N ILE A 52 -11.78 1.08 -11.73
CA ILE A 52 -10.70 1.80 -11.05
C ILE A 52 -10.29 3.04 -11.85
N LEU A 53 -10.20 2.93 -13.17
CA LEU A 53 -9.88 4.07 -14.03
C LEU A 53 -10.91 5.19 -13.87
N ARG A 54 -12.20 4.87 -13.85
CA ARG A 54 -13.26 5.87 -13.65
C ARG A 54 -13.17 6.60 -12.31
N VAL A 55 -12.74 5.91 -11.25
CA VAL A 55 -12.53 6.55 -9.94
C VAL A 55 -11.39 7.56 -10.01
N LEU A 56 -10.27 7.18 -10.64
CA LEU A 56 -9.12 8.07 -10.83
C LEU A 56 -9.49 9.30 -11.67
N GLU A 57 -10.22 9.10 -12.77
CA GLU A 57 -10.69 10.19 -13.65
C GLU A 57 -11.61 11.16 -12.92
N LYS A 58 -12.54 10.64 -12.11
CA LYS A 58 -13.44 11.46 -11.29
C LYS A 58 -12.68 12.30 -10.26
N ASP A 59 -11.70 11.71 -9.56
CA ASP A 59 -10.88 12.43 -8.58
C ASP A 59 -10.03 13.51 -9.25
N ALA A 60 -9.43 13.20 -10.40
CA ALA A 60 -8.65 14.16 -11.18
C ALA A 60 -9.51 15.35 -11.66
N ALA A 61 -10.72 15.07 -12.16
CA ALA A 61 -11.66 16.10 -12.58
C ALA A 61 -12.09 16.99 -11.40
N TRP A 62 -12.37 16.39 -10.24
CA TRP A 62 -12.73 17.14 -9.04
C TRP A 62 -11.58 18.01 -8.53
N ARG A 63 -10.36 17.48 -8.49
CA ARG A 63 -9.17 18.27 -8.12
C ARG A 63 -8.99 19.48 -9.02
N ARG A 64 -9.17 19.31 -10.33
CA ARG A 64 -9.08 20.42 -11.29
C ARG A 64 -10.07 21.54 -10.98
N VAL A 65 -11.32 21.19 -10.66
CA VAL A 65 -12.35 22.17 -10.28
C VAL A 65 -11.99 22.90 -8.99
N VAL A 66 -11.45 22.18 -7.99
CA VAL A 66 -10.98 22.79 -6.74
C VAL A 66 -9.81 23.75 -7.01
N GLU A 67 -8.84 23.35 -7.83
CA GLU A 67 -7.70 24.19 -8.22
C GLU A 67 -8.17 25.49 -8.89
N GLU A 68 -9.10 25.39 -9.85
CA GLU A 68 -9.67 26.53 -10.58
C GLU A 68 -10.48 27.48 -9.68
N THR A 69 -11.07 26.97 -8.59
CA THR A 69 -11.88 27.76 -7.65
C THR A 69 -11.13 28.17 -6.37
N SER A 70 -9.88 27.73 -6.21
CA SER A 70 -9.07 27.97 -5.02
C SER A 70 -8.82 29.44 -4.72
N ALA A 71 -8.62 30.27 -5.76
CA ALA A 71 -8.42 31.71 -5.62
C ALA A 71 -9.67 32.46 -5.09
N ALA A 72 -10.86 31.95 -5.41
CA ALA A 72 -12.13 32.55 -4.99
C ALA A 72 -12.61 32.03 -3.62
N THR A 73 -12.30 30.77 -3.30
CA THR A 73 -12.77 30.10 -2.07
C THR A 73 -11.73 30.10 -0.95
N GLY A 74 -10.45 30.28 -1.27
CA GLY A 74 -9.34 30.16 -0.32
C GLY A 74 -9.04 28.71 0.12
N ILE A 75 -9.68 27.71 -0.52
CA ILE A 75 -9.57 26.30 -0.14
C ILE A 75 -8.72 25.57 -1.17
N THR A 76 -7.77 24.78 -0.69
CA THR A 76 -6.98 23.84 -1.51
C THR A 76 -7.17 22.41 -0.97
N VAL A 77 -6.98 21.41 -1.83
CA VAL A 77 -7.13 20.00 -1.44
C VAL A 77 -5.90 19.21 -1.87
N CYS A 78 -5.30 18.52 -0.92
CA CYS A 78 -4.13 17.68 -1.13
C CYS A 78 -4.50 16.18 -1.08
N PRO A 79 -3.81 15.31 -1.83
CA PRO A 79 -3.93 13.87 -1.66
C PRO A 79 -3.54 13.44 -0.25
N ASN A 80 -4.36 12.62 0.40
CA ASN A 80 -3.98 11.96 1.64
C ASN A 80 -3.13 10.71 1.32
N PRO A 81 -1.84 10.67 1.68
CA PRO A 81 -0.96 9.54 1.37
C PRO A 81 -1.34 8.22 2.05
N HIS A 82 -2.27 8.27 3.01
CA HIS A 82 -2.76 7.11 3.75
C HIS A 82 -4.18 6.69 3.34
N ALA A 83 -4.83 7.41 2.43
CA ALA A 83 -6.15 7.03 1.97
C ALA A 83 -6.05 5.82 1.03
N SER A 84 -6.82 4.77 1.32
CA SER A 84 -7.08 3.72 0.33
C SER A 84 -7.93 4.30 -0.79
N LEU A 85 -7.57 3.97 -2.03
CA LEU A 85 -8.19 4.55 -3.23
C LEU A 85 -9.67 4.15 -3.37
N TYR A 86 -10.04 3.01 -2.79
CA TYR A 86 -11.40 2.51 -2.68
C TYR A 86 -11.55 1.62 -1.44
N VAL A 87 -12.80 1.35 -1.06
CA VAL A 87 -13.12 0.40 0.01
C VAL A 87 -13.06 -1.01 -0.57
N HIS A 88 -12.28 -1.88 0.04
CA HIS A 88 -12.24 -3.29 -0.33
C HIS A 88 -13.50 -4.00 0.16
N VAL A 89 -14.39 -4.34 -0.76
CA VAL A 89 -15.54 -5.19 -0.47
C VAL A 89 -15.10 -6.64 -0.66
N LEU A 90 -15.04 -7.38 0.44
CA LEU A 90 -14.77 -8.81 0.40
C LEU A 90 -16.07 -9.52 0.00
N ASP A 91 -16.20 -9.85 -1.28
CA ASP A 91 -17.28 -10.72 -1.72
C ASP A 91 -16.91 -12.18 -1.40
N GLN A 92 -17.84 -12.92 -0.79
CA GLN A 92 -17.62 -14.34 -0.53
C GLN A 92 -17.81 -15.06 -1.86
N VAL A 93 -16.72 -15.58 -2.42
CA VAL A 93 -16.78 -16.41 -3.64
C VAL A 93 -17.65 -17.64 -3.34
N THR A 94 -18.93 -17.53 -3.67
CA THR A 94 -19.87 -18.65 -3.68
C THR A 94 -19.73 -19.31 -5.05
N GLY A 95 -18.61 -20.02 -5.24
CA GLY A 95 -18.28 -20.68 -6.49
C GLY A 95 -17.12 -21.64 -6.30
N GLU A 96 -17.25 -22.84 -6.86
CA GLU A 96 -16.35 -23.99 -6.69
C GLU A 96 -14.86 -23.62 -6.65
N LEU A 97 -14.16 -24.22 -5.68
CA LEU A 97 -12.70 -24.19 -5.53
C LEU A 97 -12.03 -24.68 -6.82
N LEU A 98 -11.74 -23.77 -7.74
CA LEU A 98 -10.75 -24.00 -8.78
C LEU A 98 -9.42 -24.25 -8.06
N ALA A 99 -8.85 -25.44 -8.28
CA ALA A 99 -7.64 -25.91 -7.64
C ALA A 99 -6.55 -24.81 -7.64
N PRO A 100 -6.02 -24.42 -6.48
CA PRO A 100 -5.12 -23.27 -6.41
C PRO A 100 -3.78 -23.65 -7.04
N GLY A 101 -3.47 -23.03 -8.18
CA GLY A 101 -2.08 -22.83 -8.57
C GLY A 101 -1.35 -22.01 -7.52
N PRO A 102 0.00 -22.01 -7.49
CA PRO A 102 0.74 -21.21 -6.52
C PRO A 102 0.42 -19.73 -6.73
N LEU A 103 -0.41 -19.17 -5.84
CA LEU A 103 -0.68 -17.74 -5.79
C LEU A 103 0.64 -17.03 -5.51
N GLN A 104 1.15 -16.29 -6.50
CA GLN A 104 2.30 -15.41 -6.33
C GLN A 104 1.81 -14.21 -5.51
N ARG A 105 1.76 -14.38 -4.19
CA ARG A 105 1.29 -13.35 -3.26
C ARG A 105 2.41 -12.32 -3.09
N ASP A 106 2.10 -11.06 -3.36
CA ASP A 106 3.03 -9.95 -3.13
C ASP A 106 3.28 -9.79 -1.62
N GLY A 107 4.52 -10.01 -1.20
CA GLY A 107 4.93 -9.94 0.20
C GLY A 107 4.75 -8.55 0.79
N ASP A 108 4.84 -7.49 -0.01
CA ASP A 108 4.70 -6.11 0.47
C ASP A 108 3.24 -5.75 0.78
N VAL A 109 2.29 -6.28 0.02
CA VAL A 109 0.86 -6.13 0.29
C VAL A 109 0.46 -6.87 1.56
N ILE A 110 0.96 -8.10 1.74
CA ILE A 110 0.72 -8.87 2.97
C ILE A 110 1.32 -8.15 4.18
N ARG A 111 2.56 -7.67 4.06
CA ARG A 111 3.26 -6.90 5.10
C ARG A 111 2.45 -5.67 5.49
N PHE A 112 2.00 -4.88 4.51
CA PHE A 112 1.20 -3.69 4.74
C PHE A 112 -0.12 -3.99 5.47
N GLY A 113 -0.81 -5.08 5.08
CA GLY A 113 -2.02 -5.54 5.76
C GLY A 113 -1.77 -5.92 7.22
N ILE A 114 -0.70 -6.68 7.49
CA ILE A 114 -0.29 -7.07 8.85
C ILE A 114 0.08 -5.84 9.68
N GLU A 115 0.89 -4.91 9.15
CA GLU A 115 1.28 -3.68 9.85
C GLU A 115 0.07 -2.84 10.24
N THR A 116 -0.90 -2.70 9.33
CA THR A 116 -2.13 -1.94 9.58
C THR A 116 -2.95 -2.59 10.68
N PHE A 117 -3.12 -3.92 10.63
CA PHE A 117 -3.84 -4.66 11.66
C PHE A 117 -3.18 -4.54 13.04
N VAL A 118 -1.85 -4.68 13.11
CA VAL A 118 -1.09 -4.56 14.36
C VAL A 118 -1.26 -3.18 15.00
N ARG A 119 -1.26 -2.10 14.21
CA ARG A 119 -1.50 -0.73 14.72
C ARG A 119 -2.90 -0.55 15.30
N LEU A 120 -3.88 -1.34 14.85
CA LEU A 120 -5.26 -1.28 15.34
C LEU A 120 -5.50 -2.16 16.56
N LEU A 121 -4.61 -3.12 16.89
CA LEU A 121 -4.75 -4.01 18.05
C LEU A 121 -5.06 -3.27 19.36
N PRO A 122 -4.39 -2.16 19.72
CA PRO A 122 -4.68 -1.46 20.98
C PRO A 122 -6.12 -0.94 21.10
N LEU A 123 -6.78 -0.66 19.97
CA LEU A 123 -8.18 -0.22 19.96
C LEU A 123 -9.14 -1.34 20.38
N LEU A 124 -8.81 -2.59 20.06
CA LEU A 124 -9.62 -3.76 20.43
C LEU A 124 -9.63 -4.05 21.93
N PHE A 125 -8.74 -3.41 22.70
CA PHE A 125 -8.66 -3.53 24.15
C PHE A 125 -9.22 -2.31 24.90
N GLN A 126 -9.75 -1.32 24.19
CA GLN A 126 -10.47 -0.21 24.80
C GLN A 126 -11.80 -0.70 25.40
N GLU A 127 -12.19 -0.10 26.53
CA GLU A 127 -13.45 -0.43 27.20
C GLU A 127 -14.64 -0.13 26.27
N GLY A 128 -15.64 -1.01 26.23
CA GLY A 128 -16.75 -0.95 25.27
C GLY A 128 -16.44 -1.56 23.90
N VAL A 129 -15.30 -1.22 23.28
CA VAL A 129 -14.88 -1.82 22.00
C VAL A 129 -14.54 -3.30 22.17
N HIS A 130 -13.80 -3.63 23.23
CA HIS A 130 -13.44 -5.02 23.55
C HIS A 130 -14.67 -5.91 23.77
N ALA A 131 -15.69 -5.39 24.46
CA ALA A 131 -16.92 -6.13 24.75
C ALA A 131 -17.72 -6.41 23.47
N GLN A 132 -17.87 -5.41 22.60
CA GLN A 132 -18.57 -5.55 21.32
C GLN A 132 -17.82 -6.46 20.35
N TRP A 133 -16.50 -6.28 20.24
CA TRP A 133 -15.64 -7.14 19.44
C TRP A 133 -15.72 -8.61 19.90
N THR A 134 -15.62 -8.85 21.22
CA THR A 134 -15.68 -10.20 21.78
C THR A 134 -17.04 -10.86 21.54
N ALA A 135 -18.13 -10.12 21.66
CA ALA A 135 -19.47 -10.62 21.37
C ALA A 135 -19.61 -11.03 19.89
N ALA A 136 -19.23 -10.14 18.96
CA ALA A 136 -19.27 -10.40 17.53
C ALA A 136 -18.37 -11.57 17.12
N ALA A 137 -17.13 -11.62 17.64
CA ALA A 137 -16.20 -12.71 17.36
C ALA A 137 -16.75 -14.07 17.81
N ARG A 138 -17.40 -14.14 18.98
CA ARG A 138 -18.03 -15.38 19.45
C ARG A 138 -19.18 -15.83 18.55
N GLU A 139 -19.99 -14.91 18.06
CA GLU A 139 -21.09 -15.24 17.14
C GLU A 139 -20.55 -15.77 15.81
N ILE A 140 -19.55 -15.11 15.23
CA ILE A 140 -18.92 -15.52 13.98
C ILE A 140 -18.26 -16.91 14.11
N VAL A 141 -17.51 -17.15 15.19
CA VAL A 141 -16.86 -18.46 15.42
C VAL A 141 -17.88 -19.58 15.59
N ARG A 142 -19.03 -19.31 16.21
CA ARG A 142 -20.12 -20.29 16.33
C ARG A 142 -20.78 -20.59 14.98
N ALA A 143 -20.92 -19.58 14.13
CA ALA A 143 -21.51 -19.70 12.80
C ALA A 143 -20.55 -20.31 11.76
N SER A 144 -19.24 -20.26 12.00
CA SER A 144 -18.22 -20.80 11.10
C SER A 144 -18.25 -22.34 11.05
N ASP A 145 -17.76 -22.93 9.96
CA ASP A 145 -17.56 -24.37 9.86
C ASP A 145 -16.29 -24.84 10.60
N ALA A 146 -16.07 -26.16 10.63
CA ALA A 146 -14.93 -26.75 11.34
C ALA A 146 -13.57 -26.46 10.66
N GLU A 147 -13.57 -26.27 9.35
CA GLU A 147 -12.36 -26.05 8.57
C GLU A 147 -11.82 -24.63 8.81
N ILE A 148 -12.69 -23.62 8.73
CA ILE A 148 -12.39 -22.22 9.05
C ILE A 148 -11.90 -22.08 10.49
N ARG A 149 -12.56 -22.76 11.45
CA ARG A 149 -12.09 -22.79 12.85
C ARG A 149 -10.70 -23.42 12.96
N GLY A 150 -10.41 -24.46 12.19
CA GLY A 150 -9.09 -25.10 12.13
C GLY A 150 -8.00 -24.14 11.66
N PHE A 151 -8.26 -23.38 10.60
CA PHE A 151 -7.33 -22.34 10.11
C PHE A 151 -7.11 -21.22 11.14
N ALA A 152 -8.18 -20.74 11.78
CA ALA A 152 -8.07 -19.70 12.81
C ALA A 152 -7.21 -20.16 14.00
N VAL A 153 -7.40 -21.40 14.48
CA VAL A 153 -6.59 -21.98 15.56
C VAL A 153 -5.12 -22.12 15.15
N ARG A 154 -4.86 -22.57 13.92
CA ARG A 154 -3.50 -22.70 13.40
C ARG A 154 -2.80 -21.34 13.34
N LEU A 155 -3.46 -20.33 12.74
CA LEU A 155 -2.92 -18.98 12.65
C LEU A 155 -2.64 -18.39 14.04
N ALA A 156 -3.56 -18.55 14.99
CA ALA A 156 -3.38 -18.06 16.36
C ALA A 156 -2.14 -18.66 17.02
N ARG A 157 -1.88 -19.96 16.83
CA ARG A 157 -0.68 -20.63 17.37
C ARG A 157 0.60 -20.15 16.70
N GLU A 158 0.58 -19.98 15.38
CA GLU A 158 1.74 -19.47 14.63
C GLU A 158 2.08 -18.03 15.07
N VAL A 159 1.07 -17.17 15.26
CA VAL A 159 1.27 -15.80 15.78
C VAL A 159 1.83 -15.81 17.20
N LEU A 160 1.32 -16.67 18.09
CA LEU A 160 1.85 -16.78 19.45
C LEU A 160 3.32 -17.23 19.45
N ALA A 161 3.68 -18.21 18.62
CA ALA A 161 5.06 -18.66 18.49
C ALA A 161 6.00 -17.53 18.02
N LEU A 162 5.58 -16.73 17.03
CA LEU A 162 6.36 -15.59 16.55
C LEU A 162 6.56 -14.51 17.63
N VAL A 163 5.56 -14.30 18.50
CA VAL A 163 5.67 -13.38 19.63
C VAL A 163 6.65 -13.94 20.67
N ASP A 164 6.56 -15.23 20.99
CA ASP A 164 7.46 -15.89 21.94
C ASP A 164 8.93 -15.84 21.46
N GLU A 165 9.16 -16.07 20.16
CA GLU A 165 10.48 -15.93 19.51
C GLU A 165 11.01 -14.50 19.66
N ALA A 166 10.22 -13.48 19.32
CA ALA A 166 10.64 -12.08 19.43
C ALA A 166 10.92 -11.65 20.87
N VAL A 167 10.16 -12.15 21.85
CA VAL A 167 10.37 -11.90 23.27
C VAL A 167 11.67 -12.57 23.75
N ALA A 168 11.94 -13.80 23.31
CA ALA A 168 13.17 -14.52 23.64
C ALA A 168 14.42 -13.84 23.05
N GLU A 169 14.35 -13.35 21.81
CA GLU A 169 15.41 -12.58 21.17
C GLU A 169 15.68 -11.24 21.89
N GLY A 170 14.62 -10.54 22.30
CA GLY A 170 14.74 -9.30 23.09
C GLY A 170 15.33 -9.53 24.49
N ALA A 171 15.02 -10.66 25.13
CA ALA A 171 15.60 -11.03 26.43
C ALA A 171 17.08 -11.42 26.33
N GLY A 172 17.49 -12.13 25.28
CA GLY A 172 18.89 -12.46 25.03
C GLY A 172 19.78 -11.23 24.81
N ALA A 173 19.29 -10.24 24.05
CA ALA A 173 20.01 -8.99 23.81
C ALA A 173 20.19 -8.12 25.09
N ALA A 174 19.25 -8.22 26.05
CA ALA A 174 19.35 -7.52 27.34
C ALA A 174 20.36 -8.19 28.29
N ASP A 175 20.47 -9.52 28.26
CA ASP A 175 21.39 -10.30 29.10
C ASP A 175 22.84 -10.15 28.63
N ASP A 176 23.08 -10.14 27.31
CA ASP A 176 24.40 -9.87 26.72
C ASP A 176 24.91 -8.44 27.02
N GLY A 177 24.01 -7.46 27.06
CA GLY A 177 24.33 -6.08 27.46
C GLY A 177 24.69 -5.94 28.95
N HIS A 178 24.06 -6.74 29.82
CA HIS A 178 24.36 -6.74 31.26
C HIS A 178 25.67 -7.49 31.57
N ALA A 179 25.95 -8.58 30.86
CA ALA A 179 27.23 -9.30 30.97
C ALA A 179 28.43 -8.46 30.47
N ALA A 180 28.26 -7.73 29.35
CA ALA A 180 29.30 -6.86 28.81
C ALA A 180 29.62 -5.65 29.72
N THR A 181 28.61 -5.08 30.39
CA THR A 181 28.79 -3.98 31.33
C THR A 181 29.40 -4.43 32.67
N ALA A 182 29.04 -5.62 33.16
CA ALA A 182 29.67 -6.23 34.34
C ALA A 182 31.16 -6.57 34.11
N SER A 183 31.51 -7.13 32.94
CA SER A 183 32.90 -7.47 32.60
C SER A 183 33.80 -6.23 32.43
N GLY A 184 33.26 -5.13 31.90
CA GLY A 184 33.99 -3.85 31.78
C GLY A 184 34.28 -3.14 33.12
N LEU A 185 33.44 -3.36 34.13
CA LEU A 185 33.62 -2.82 35.48
C LEU A 185 34.71 -3.58 36.27
N GLU A 186 34.81 -4.90 36.10
CA GLU A 186 35.86 -5.70 36.75
C GLU A 186 37.25 -5.45 36.15
N GLN A 187 37.37 -5.22 34.83
CA GLN A 187 38.64 -4.89 34.18
C GLN A 187 39.19 -3.51 34.58
N ARG A 188 38.33 -2.51 34.83
CA ARG A 188 38.77 -1.19 35.30
C ARG A 188 39.29 -1.18 36.74
N HIS A 189 38.86 -2.12 37.59
CA HIS A 189 39.36 -2.22 38.96
C HIS A 189 40.72 -2.93 39.07
N ARG A 190 41.09 -3.81 38.12
CA ARG A 190 42.40 -4.49 38.10
C ARG A 190 43.56 -3.68 37.52
N SER A 191 43.29 -2.59 36.80
CA SER A 191 44.34 -1.78 36.15
C SER A 191 44.82 -0.58 37.00
N LYS A 192 44.41 -0.48 38.27
CA LYS A 192 44.79 0.59 39.20
C LYS A 192 45.51 0.11 40.48
N GLY A 193 45.93 -1.15 40.53
CA GLY A 193 46.74 -1.71 41.62
C GLY A 193 48.21 -1.76 41.27
#